data_AF-A0A951RDA3-F1
#
_entry.id   AF-A0A951RDA3-F1
#
_cell.length_a   1.000
_cell.length_b   1.000
_cell.length_c   1.000
_cell.angle_alpha   90.00
_cell.angle_beta   90.00
_cell.angle_gamma   90.00
#
_symmetry.space_group_name_H-M   'P 1'
#
loop_
_entity.id
_entity.type
_entity.pdbx_description
1 polymer ?
#
loop_
_entity_poly.entity_id
_entity_poly.type
_entity_poly.pdbx_seq_one_letter_code
_entity_poly.pdbx_strand_id
1 'polypeptide(L)' 'MNYTQAIEELEAIVQEIEDAEISVDELSEKVKRASELIRFCRKTLTSTETEVQNILKDLKDAEKGAKEKAE' A
#
# COMPACT_ATOMS: atom_id res chain seq x y z
N MET A 1 3.70 7.05 9.18
CA MET A 1 4.28 6.21 8.12
C MET A 1 3.49 6.46 6.85
N ASN A 2 4.14 6.84 5.76
CA ASN A 2 3.54 6.83 4.42
C ASN A 2 3.99 5.57 3.65
N TYR A 3 3.44 5.35 2.45
CA TYR A 3 3.75 4.16 1.65
C TYR A 3 5.24 4.08 1.29
N THR A 4 5.85 5.17 0.82
CA THR A 4 7.27 5.23 0.44
C THR A 4 8.17 4.86 1.61
N GLN A 5 7.95 5.43 2.79
CA GLN A 5 8.71 5.13 4.00
C GLN A 5 8.59 3.65 4.39
N ALA A 6 7.40 3.06 4.25
CA ALA A 6 7.20 1.64 4.56
C ALA A 6 7.94 0.72 3.58
N ILE A 7 8.07 1.12 2.32
CA ILE A 7 8.85 0.39 1.31
C ILE A 7 10.35 0.54 1.57
N GLU A 8 10.83 1.76 1.84
CA GLU A 8 12.24 2.00 2.19
C GLU A 8 12.65 1.19 3.44
N GLU A 9 11.80 1.15 4.46
CA GLU A 9 12.04 0.34 5.66
C GLU A 9 12.04 -1.17 5.34
N LEU A 10 11.16 -1.62 4.45
CA LEU A 10 11.11 -3.02 4.04
C LEU A 10 12.36 -3.43 3.26
N GLU A 11 12.86 -2.57 2.37
CA GLU A 11 14.11 -2.78 1.64
C GLU A 11 15.30 -2.87 2.59
N ALA A 12 15.38 -1.98 3.58
CA ALA A 12 16.42 -2.03 4.61
C ALA A 12 16.36 -3.35 5.41
N ILE A 13 15.16 -3.79 5.81
CA ILE A 13 14.98 -5.07 6.51
C ILE A 13 15.45 -6.24 5.64
N VAL A 14 15.15 -6.25 4.34
CA VAL A 14 15.62 -7.30 3.43
C VAL A 14 17.14 -7.32 3.37
N GLN A 15 17.79 -6.16 3.26
CA GLN A 15 19.26 -6.08 3.27
C GLN A 15 19.86 -6.61 4.57
N GLU A 16 19.27 -6.28 5.72
CA GLU A 16 19.73 -6.78 7.01
C GLU A 16 19.54 -8.31 7.16
N ILE A 17 18.46 -8.87 6.61
CA ILE A 17 18.22 -10.32 6.62
C ILE A 17 19.19 -11.07 5.69
N GLU A 18 19.61 -10.45 4.59
CA GLU A 18 20.60 -11.01 3.67
C GLU A 18 22.03 -10.98 4.22
N ASP A 19 22.28 -10.24 5.29
CA ASP A 19 23.56 -10.25 6.00
C ASP A 19 23.77 -11.59 6.70
N ALA A 20 24.92 -12.21 6.44
CA ALA A 20 25.27 -13.53 6.96
C ALA A 20 25.53 -13.54 8.49
N GLU A 21 25.65 -12.36 9.12
CA GLU A 21 25.90 -12.23 10.57
C GLU A 21 24.63 -12.09 11.41
N ILE A 22 23.44 -12.03 10.80
CA ILE A 22 22.17 -11.85 11.55
C ILE A 22 21.88 -13.04 12.46
N SER A 23 21.55 -12.77 13.73
CA SER A 23 21.16 -13.81 14.67
C SER A 23 19.72 -14.29 14.45
N VAL A 24 19.38 -15.49 14.93
CA VAL A 24 18.03 -16.06 14.78
C VAL A 24 16.96 -15.24 15.51
N ASP A 25 17.30 -14.66 16.66
CA ASP A 25 16.39 -13.80 17.42
C ASP A 25 16.12 -12.50 16.67
N GLU A 26 17.16 -11.84 16.13
CA GLU A 26 17.02 -10.64 15.31
C GLU A 26 16.25 -10.92 14.01
N LEU A 27 16.51 -12.05 13.36
CA LEU A 27 15.77 -12.48 12.17
C LEU A 27 14.27 -12.58 12.47
N SER A 28 13.89 -13.15 13.60
CA SER A 28 12.48 -13.26 14.03
C SER A 28 11.83 -11.89 14.21
N GLU A 29 12.53 -10.92 14.80
CA GLU A 29 12.03 -9.56 14.97
C GLU A 29 11.90 -8.82 13.63
N LYS A 30 12.92 -8.94 12.76
CA LYS A 30 12.93 -8.33 11.43
C LYS A 30 11.81 -8.86 10.54
N VAL A 31 11.57 -10.17 10.57
CA VAL A 31 10.46 -10.80 9.84
C VAL A 31 9.09 -10.36 10.37
N LYS A 32 8.91 -10.24 11.69
CA LYS A 32 7.68 -9.69 12.27
C LYS A 32 7.44 -8.27 11.79
N ARG A 33 8.48 -7.44 11.81
CA ARG A 33 8.39 -6.05 11.35
C ARG A 33 8.06 -5.96 9.86
N ALA A 34 8.72 -6.74 9.02
CA ALA A 34 8.42 -6.82 7.59
C ALA A 34 6.94 -7.21 7.35
N SER A 35 6.40 -8.16 8.12
CA SER A 35 4.99 -8.56 8.03
C SER A 35 4.02 -7.41 8.34
N GLU A 36 4.31 -6.60 9.35
CA GLU A 36 3.53 -5.40 9.67
C GLU A 36 3.56 -4.37 8.53
N LEU A 37 4.74 -4.12 7.97
CA LEU A 37 4.94 -3.19 6.84
C LEU A 37 4.18 -3.66 5.61
N ILE A 38 4.26 -4.95 5.26
CA ILE A 38 3.53 -5.53 4.14
C ILE A 38 2.01 -5.36 4.35
N ARG A 39 1.52 -5.60 5.57
CA ARG A 39 0.10 -5.43 5.89
C ARG A 39 -0.34 -3.97 5.73
N PHE A 40 0.48 -3.03 6.19
CA PHE A 40 0.25 -1.60 5.99
C PHE A 40 0.19 -1.25 4.50
N CYS A 41 1.21 -1.63 3.72
CA CYS A 41 1.27 -1.36 2.29
C CYS A 41 0.05 -1.91 1.53
N ARG A 42 -0.37 -3.14 1.82
CA ARG A 42 -1.57 -3.74 1.23
C ARG A 42 -2.83 -2.93 1.54
N LYS A 43 -3.00 -2.53 2.81
CA LYS A 43 -4.14 -1.71 3.21
C LYS A 43 -4.17 -0.37 2.48
N THR A 44 -3.01 0.28 2.35
CA THR A 44 -2.89 1.55 1.62
C THR A 44 -3.28 1.37 0.16
N LEU A 45 -2.75 0.35 -0.53
CA LEU A 45 -3.08 0.09 -1.93
C LEU A 45 -4.58 -0.17 -2.13
N THR A 46 -5.20 -1.02 -1.31
CA THR A 46 -6.64 -1.31 -1.41
C THR A 46 -7.50 -0.07 -1.13
N SER A 47 -7.11 0.77 -0.17
CA SER A 47 -7.81 2.04 0.09
C SER A 47 -7.73 2.98 -1.10
N THR A 48 -6.52 3.17 -1.64
CA THR A 48 -6.29 4.04 -2.80
C THR A 48 -7.04 3.52 -4.03
N GLU A 49 -7.04 2.21 -4.28
CA GLU A 49 -7.81 1.61 -5.37
C GLU A 49 -9.32 1.90 -5.21
N THR A 50 -9.85 1.74 -4.00
CA THR A 50 -11.27 2.02 -3.72
C THR A 50 -11.62 3.49 -3.95
N GLU A 51 -10.77 4.41 -3.50
CA GLU A 51 -10.96 5.85 -3.71
C GLU A 51 -10.95 6.21 -5.20
N VAL A 52 -10.00 5.66 -5.97
CA VAL A 52 -9.93 5.87 -7.42
C VAL A 52 -11.18 5.34 -8.12
N GLN A 53 -11.65 4.14 -7.75
CA GLN A 53 -12.89 3.57 -8.31
C GLN A 53 -14.11 4.45 -8.02
N ASN A 54 -14.21 4.99 -6.80
CA ASN A 54 -15.30 5.89 -6.43
C ASN A 54 -15.26 7.18 -7.26
N ILE A 55 -14.09 7.82 -7.40
CA ILE A 55 -13.92 9.02 -8.21
C ILE A 55 -14.31 8.76 -9.67
N LEU A 56 -13.86 7.64 -10.25
CA LEU A 56 -14.20 7.29 -11.63
C LEU A 56 -15.70 7.05 -11.81
N LYS A 57 -16.36 6.47 -10.81
CA LYS A 57 -17.82 6.27 -10.82
C LYS A 57 -18.56 7.61 -10.74
N ASP A 58 -18.17 8.49 -9.83
CA ASP A 58 -18.79 9.81 -9.66
C ASP A 58 -18.65 10.65 -10.94
N LEU A 59 -17.49 10.61 -11.61
CA LEU A 59 -17.30 11.27 -12.90
C LEU A 59 -18.23 10.72 -13.97
N LYS A 60 -18.36 9.38 -14.06
CA LYS A 60 -19.24 8.73 -15.04
C LYS A 60 -20.73 9.05 -14.80
N ASP A 61 -21.13 9.13 -13.54
CA ASP A 61 -22.52 9.47 -13.17
C ASP A 61 -22.81 10.96 -13.43
N ALA A 62 -21.83 11.85 -13.21
CA ALA A 62 -21.93 13.27 -13.57
C ALA A 62 -22.06 13.49 -15.10
N GLU A 63 -21.33 12.73 -15.92
CA GLU A 63 -21.45 12.78 -17.38
C GLU A 63 -22.83 12.31 -17.89
N LYS A 64 -23.41 11.28 -17.26
CA LYS A 64 -24.76 10.79 -17.62
C LYS A 64 -25.85 11.82 -17.32
N GLY A 65 -25.80 12.42 -16.12
CA GLY A 65 -26.76 13.45 -15.72
C GLY A 65 -26.67 14.73 -16.58
N ALA A 66 -25.52 15.00 -17.20
CA ALA A 66 -25.37 16.09 -18.15
C ALA A 66 -25.98 15.77 -19.54
N LYS A 67 -25.94 14.51 -19.98
CA LYS A 67 -26.54 14.08 -21.26
C LYS A 67 -28.06 13.98 -21.19
N GLU A 68 -28.63 13.48 -20.08
CA GLU A 68 -30.09 13.36 -19.90
C GLU A 68 -30.82 14.72 -19.76
N LYS A 69 -30.10 15.81 -19.44
CA LYS A 69 -30.69 17.16 -19.34
C LYS A 69 -30.63 17.96 -20.64
N ALA A 70 -29.94 17.45 -21.66
CA ALA A 70 -29.75 18.12 -22.94
C ALA A 70 -30.69 17.60 -24.06
N GLU A 71 -31.51 16.59 -23.74
CA GLU A 71 -32.52 15.98 -24.62
C GLU A 71 -33.94 16.34 -24.14
#